data_AF-A0A367ZDQ9-F1
#
_entry.id   AF-A0A367ZDQ9-F1
#
_cell.length_a   1.000
_cell.length_b   1.000
_cell.length_c   1.000
_cell.angle_alpha   90.00
_cell.angle_beta   90.00
_cell.angle_gamma   90.00
#
_symmetry.space_group_name_H-M   'P 1'
#
loop_
_entity.id
_entity.type
_entity.pdbx_description
1 polymer ?
#
loop_
_entity_poly.entity_id
_entity_poly.type
_entity_poly.pdbx_seq_one_letter_code
_entity_poly.pdbx_strand_id
1 'polypeptide(L)'
;MPYCPICGYEYEEGIKICPDCNSPLEESEPLICFNCEDILPNKNIFCPHCGYIQTEFLSDEEDIMCEVHPDVEATGCCVICGKAVCSDCAVEHNGRLFCNKDEHIKISENWVVIFTTNLEYEAEMVKANLEGAGIPCMVFSQRDHAYGVTIGDMAIVNVMVQKTNLKEAQEYLNQINLFGENSEEEDN
;
A
#
# COMPACT_ATOMS: atom_id res chain seq x y z
N MET A 1 9.82 -21.32 -6.87
CA MET A 1 10.65 -20.20 -6.40
C MET A 1 9.86 -19.49 -5.32
N PRO A 2 10.33 -19.46 -4.07
CA PRO A 2 9.62 -18.76 -3.01
C PRO A 2 9.57 -17.26 -3.26
N TYR A 3 8.51 -16.58 -2.81
CA TYR A 3 8.36 -15.13 -2.95
C TYR A 3 8.11 -14.46 -1.59
N CYS A 4 8.38 -13.16 -1.51
CA CYS A 4 8.06 -12.37 -0.33
C CYS A 4 6.59 -11.91 -0.37
N PRO A 5 5.75 -12.25 0.62
CA PRO A 5 4.34 -11.85 0.64
C PRO A 5 4.12 -10.34 0.85
N ILE A 6 5.18 -9.57 1.13
CA ILE A 6 5.09 -8.12 1.38
C ILE A 6 5.50 -7.33 0.14
N CYS A 7 6.70 -7.57 -0.41
CA CYS A 7 7.20 -6.85 -1.58
C CYS A 7 7.01 -7.58 -2.91
N GLY A 8 6.63 -8.86 -2.88
CA GLY A 8 6.35 -9.65 -4.08
C GLY A 8 7.57 -10.17 -4.85
N TYR A 9 8.79 -9.89 -4.39
CA TYR A 9 10.01 -10.41 -5.04
C TYR A 9 10.10 -11.93 -4.96
N GLU A 10 10.53 -12.55 -6.06
CA GLU A 10 10.83 -13.97 -6.16
C GLU A 10 12.30 -14.24 -5.82
N TYR A 11 12.55 -15.36 -5.15
CA TYR A 11 13.87 -15.77 -4.69
C TYR A 11 14.19 -17.19 -5.17
N GLU A 12 15.48 -17.48 -5.25
CA GLU A 12 15.96 -18.85 -5.49
C GLU A 12 15.65 -19.77 -4.30
N GLU A 13 15.55 -21.08 -4.57
CA GLU A 13 15.32 -22.09 -3.54
C GLU A 13 16.43 -22.11 -2.50
N GLY A 14 16.06 -22.12 -1.22
CA GLY A 14 16.99 -22.12 -0.08
C GLY A 14 17.01 -20.81 0.72
N ILE A 15 16.53 -19.70 0.14
CA ILE A 15 16.26 -18.47 0.88
C ILE A 15 14.93 -18.62 1.62
N LYS A 16 14.92 -18.29 2.92
CA LYS A 16 13.75 -18.49 3.81
C LYS A 16 13.10 -17.19 4.27
N ILE A 17 13.84 -16.08 4.22
CA ILE A 17 13.43 -14.79 4.75
C ILE A 17 13.78 -13.74 3.70
N CYS A 18 12.85 -12.83 3.42
CA CYS A 18 13.09 -11.68 2.57
C CYS A 18 14.13 -10.76 3.23
N PRO A 19 15.26 -10.44 2.59
CA PRO A 19 16.24 -9.50 3.13
C PRO A 19 15.68 -8.08 3.28
N ASP A 20 14.72 -7.68 2.43
CA ASP A 20 14.15 -6.33 2.45
C ASP A 20 13.03 -6.20 3.51
N CYS A 21 12.09 -7.14 3.52
CA CYS A 21 10.90 -7.05 4.38
C CYS A 21 11.03 -7.83 5.70
N ASN A 22 12.10 -8.61 5.85
CA ASN A 22 12.32 -9.53 6.97
C ASN A 22 11.15 -10.51 7.23
N SER A 23 10.32 -10.75 6.20
CA SER A 23 9.19 -11.67 6.27
C SER A 23 9.59 -13.07 5.79
N PRO A 24 9.03 -14.15 6.37
CA PRO A 24 9.17 -15.48 5.81
C PRO A 24 8.70 -15.50 4.35
N LEU A 25 9.44 -16.19 3.48
CA LEU A 25 9.04 -16.37 2.09
C LEU A 25 8.01 -17.48 1.98
N GLU A 26 7.08 -17.33 1.04
CA GLU A 26 6.05 -18.31 0.72
C GLU A 26 6.36 -19.04 -0.58
N GLU A 27 6.03 -20.34 -0.65
CA GLU A 27 6.17 -21.14 -1.87
C GLU A 27 4.95 -21.03 -2.82
N SER A 28 3.95 -20.23 -2.45
CA SER A 28 2.74 -20.01 -3.27
C SER A 28 2.97 -18.98 -4.39
N GLU A 29 1.99 -18.73 -5.25
CA GLU A 29 2.05 -17.60 -6.19
C GLU A 29 1.55 -16.32 -5.50
N PRO A 30 2.15 -15.15 -5.80
CA PRO A 30 1.66 -13.87 -5.28
C PRO A 30 0.26 -13.59 -5.79
N LEU A 31 -0.62 -13.11 -4.91
CA LEU A 31 -1.93 -12.62 -5.33
C LEU A 31 -1.77 -11.25 -5.99
N ILE A 32 -2.46 -11.06 -7.09
CA ILE A 32 -2.42 -9.83 -7.89
C ILE A 32 -3.82 -9.22 -7.88
N CYS A 33 -3.90 -7.90 -7.79
CA CYS A 33 -5.15 -7.17 -7.87
C CYS A 33 -5.74 -7.27 -9.29
N PHE A 34 -6.99 -7.73 -9.41
CA PHE A 34 -7.67 -7.83 -10.71
C PHE A 34 -7.99 -6.48 -11.36
N ASN A 35 -7.93 -5.39 -10.59
CA ASN A 35 -8.25 -4.05 -11.08
C ASN A 35 -7.01 -3.25 -11.54
N CYS A 36 -5.88 -3.37 -10.85
CA CYS A 36 -4.69 -2.56 -11.15
C CYS A 36 -3.41 -3.35 -11.40
N GLU A 37 -3.49 -4.69 -11.38
CA GLU A 37 -2.36 -5.62 -11.61
C GLU A 37 -1.20 -5.47 -10.61
N ASP A 38 -1.42 -4.75 -9.51
CA ASP A 38 -0.45 -4.61 -8.43
C ASP A 38 -0.49 -5.82 -7.48
N ILE A 39 0.64 -6.10 -6.83
CA ILE A 39 0.75 -7.22 -5.89
C ILE A 39 -0.09 -6.92 -4.65
N LEU A 40 -0.87 -7.89 -4.19
CA LEU A 40 -1.66 -7.79 -2.97
C LEU A 40 -0.81 -8.29 -1.79
N PRO A 41 -0.24 -7.39 -0.98
CA PRO A 41 0.59 -7.80 0.14
C PRO A 41 -0.25 -8.61 1.14
N ASN A 42 0.34 -9.68 1.68
CA ASN A 42 -0.25 -10.57 2.69
C ASN A 42 -1.64 -11.13 2.33
N LYS A 43 -1.96 -11.24 1.03
CA LYS A 43 -3.26 -11.75 0.56
C LYS A 43 -4.45 -10.90 1.04
N ASN A 44 -4.24 -9.59 1.15
CA ASN A 44 -5.29 -8.66 1.54
C ASN A 44 -6.46 -8.67 0.54
N ILE A 45 -7.67 -8.66 1.09
CA ILE A 45 -8.93 -8.62 0.33
C ILE A 45 -9.16 -7.22 -0.26
N PHE A 46 -8.57 -6.18 0.32
CA PHE A 46 -8.58 -4.84 -0.27
C PHE A 46 -7.24 -4.55 -0.95
N CYS A 47 -7.27 -3.94 -2.13
CA CYS A 47 -6.07 -3.46 -2.77
C CYS A 47 -5.65 -2.10 -2.17
N PRO A 48 -4.46 -1.96 -1.54
CA PRO A 48 -4.00 -0.68 -1.01
C PRO A 48 -3.65 0.33 -2.11
N HIS A 49 -3.35 -0.15 -3.32
CA HIS A 49 -2.96 0.70 -4.43
C HIS A 49 -4.18 1.37 -5.11
N CYS A 50 -5.21 0.60 -5.44
CA CYS A 50 -6.39 1.11 -6.17
C CYS A 50 -7.67 1.18 -5.33
N GLY A 51 -7.73 0.52 -4.18
CA GLY A 51 -8.91 0.49 -3.31
C GLY A 51 -9.94 -0.58 -3.69
N TYR A 52 -9.74 -1.35 -4.76
CA TYR A 52 -10.72 -2.36 -5.18
C TYR A 52 -10.78 -3.54 -4.21
N ILE A 53 -11.99 -3.99 -3.86
CA ILE A 53 -12.21 -5.19 -3.05
C ILE A 53 -12.14 -6.43 -3.95
N GLN A 54 -11.32 -7.39 -3.55
CA GLN A 54 -11.07 -8.64 -4.24
C GLN A 54 -12.08 -9.69 -3.78
N THR A 55 -13.31 -9.58 -4.30
CA THR A 55 -14.44 -10.40 -3.87
C THR A 55 -14.22 -11.91 -4.03
N GLU A 56 -13.34 -12.33 -4.93
CA GLU A 56 -12.97 -13.75 -5.10
C GLU A 56 -12.23 -14.35 -3.89
N PHE A 57 -11.70 -13.52 -3.00
CA PHE A 57 -11.03 -13.97 -1.76
C PHE A 57 -11.93 -13.88 -0.51
N LEU A 58 -13.16 -13.37 -0.65
CA LEU A 58 -14.14 -13.42 0.43
C LEU A 58 -14.67 -14.85 0.57
N SER A 59 -14.80 -15.35 1.80
CA SER A 59 -15.60 -16.55 2.05
C SER A 59 -17.07 -16.24 1.77
N ASP A 60 -17.83 -17.23 1.30
CA ASP A 60 -19.24 -17.13 0.88
C ASP A 60 -20.24 -16.53 1.91
N GLU A 61 -19.81 -16.16 3.12
CA GLU A 61 -20.65 -15.61 4.20
C GLU A 61 -20.29 -14.18 4.64
N GLU A 62 -19.32 -13.50 4.01
CA GLU A 62 -18.85 -12.17 4.43
C GLU A 62 -18.87 -11.15 3.29
N ASP A 63 -20.04 -10.57 3.00
CA ASP A 63 -20.12 -9.41 2.13
C ASP A 63 -19.67 -8.14 2.86
N ILE A 64 -18.81 -7.35 2.21
CA ILE A 64 -18.39 -6.05 2.74
C ILE A 64 -19.44 -5.01 2.35
N MET A 65 -20.11 -4.42 3.34
CA MET A 65 -21.15 -3.43 3.10
C MET A 65 -20.60 -2.01 3.05
N CYS A 66 -21.27 -1.14 2.30
CA CYS A 66 -20.93 0.27 2.28
C CYS A 66 -21.22 0.91 3.64
N GLU A 67 -20.26 1.69 4.15
CA GLU A 67 -20.43 2.40 5.42
C GLU A 67 -21.51 3.49 5.39
N VAL A 68 -21.83 4.04 4.22
CA VAL A 68 -22.91 5.04 4.06
C VAL A 68 -24.25 4.35 3.89
N HIS A 69 -24.27 3.22 3.19
CA HIS A 69 -25.47 2.45 2.87
C HIS A 69 -25.26 1.00 3.31
N PRO A 70 -25.56 0.65 4.57
CA PRO A 70 -25.27 -0.68 5.12
C PRO A 70 -26.01 -1.84 4.43
N ASP A 71 -27.03 -1.54 3.64
CA ASP A 71 -27.81 -2.52 2.86
C ASP A 71 -27.27 -2.69 1.42
N VAL A 72 -26.17 -2.02 1.06
CA VAL A 72 -25.57 -2.07 -0.28
C VAL A 72 -24.12 -2.54 -0.18
N GLU A 73 -23.75 -3.54 -0.98
CA GLU A 73 -22.38 -4.05 -1.06
C GLU A 73 -21.39 -2.96 -1.50
N ALA A 74 -20.21 -2.98 -0.90
CA ALA A 74 -19.10 -2.11 -1.24
C ALA A 74 -18.38 -2.65 -2.49
N THR A 75 -18.12 -1.77 -3.45
CA THR A 75 -17.28 -2.10 -4.62
C THR A 75 -15.79 -1.94 -4.32
N GLY A 76 -15.47 -1.19 -3.27
CA GLY A 76 -14.10 -0.85 -2.91
C GLY A 76 -14.02 -0.08 -1.60
N CYS A 77 -12.79 0.28 -1.25
CA CYS A 77 -12.43 1.11 -0.11
C CYS A 77 -11.74 2.38 -0.59
N CYS A 78 -11.94 3.48 0.13
CA CYS A 78 -11.18 4.69 -0.10
C CYS A 78 -9.68 4.44 0.19
N VAL A 79 -8.79 4.66 -0.79
CA VAL A 79 -7.33 4.46 -0.61
C VAL A 79 -6.70 5.41 0.41
N ILE A 80 -7.42 6.47 0.80
CA ILE A 80 -6.99 7.41 1.82
C ILE A 80 -7.43 6.92 3.20
N CYS A 81 -8.74 6.78 3.44
CA CYS A 81 -9.25 6.53 4.79
C CYS A 81 -9.74 5.10 5.05
N GLY A 82 -9.62 4.17 4.10
CA GLY A 82 -10.06 2.78 4.24
C GLY A 82 -11.58 2.56 4.19
N LYS A 83 -12.37 3.65 4.11
CA LYS A 83 -13.84 3.58 4.15
C LYS A 83 -14.42 2.73 3.03
N ALA A 84 -15.22 1.72 3.37
CA ALA A 84 -15.93 0.88 2.42
C ALA A 84 -17.06 1.66 1.71
N VAL A 85 -17.07 1.64 0.38
CA VAL A 85 -17.95 2.45 -0.47
C VAL A 85 -18.59 1.60 -1.58
N CYS A 86 -19.91 1.76 -1.76
CA CYS A 86 -20.62 1.20 -2.92
C CYS A 86 -20.29 1.99 -4.20
N SER A 87 -20.71 1.50 -5.36
CA SER A 87 -20.52 2.16 -6.66
C SER A 87 -21.03 3.61 -6.71
N ASP A 88 -22.06 3.94 -5.94
CA ASP A 88 -22.62 5.30 -5.90
C ASP A 88 -21.85 6.25 -4.96
N CYS A 89 -21.21 5.71 -3.92
CA CYS A 89 -20.43 6.49 -2.96
C CYS A 89 -18.95 6.57 -3.33
N ALA A 90 -18.48 5.66 -4.18
CA ALA A 90 -17.13 5.62 -4.67
C ALA A 90 -16.92 6.68 -5.73
N VAL A 91 -15.87 7.48 -5.55
CA VAL A 91 -15.37 8.38 -6.58
C VAL A 91 -14.08 7.79 -7.11
N GLU A 92 -14.04 7.46 -8.39
CA GLU A 92 -12.81 6.99 -9.04
C GLU A 92 -12.00 8.19 -9.56
N HIS A 93 -10.71 8.22 -9.23
CA HIS A 93 -9.78 9.22 -9.74
C HIS A 93 -8.41 8.60 -10.00
N ASN A 94 -7.90 8.71 -11.23
CA ASN A 94 -6.65 8.08 -11.67
C ASN A 94 -6.58 6.55 -11.39
N GLY A 95 -7.68 5.82 -11.58
CA GLY A 95 -7.74 4.37 -11.33
C GLY A 95 -7.69 3.97 -9.84
N ARG A 96 -7.91 4.93 -8.93
CA ARG A 96 -7.99 4.71 -7.48
C ARG A 96 -9.36 5.12 -6.96
N LEU A 97 -9.86 4.40 -5.95
CA LEU A 97 -11.16 4.66 -5.34
C LEU A 97 -11.05 5.56 -4.11
N PHE A 98 -11.96 6.53 -4.02
CA PHE A 98 -12.09 7.47 -2.93
C PHE A 98 -13.52 7.47 -2.40
N CYS A 99 -13.70 7.84 -1.14
CA CYS A 99 -15.03 8.15 -0.63
C CYS A 99 -15.44 9.57 -1.06
N ASN A 100 -16.71 9.91 -0.86
CA ASN A 100 -17.31 11.19 -1.21
C ASN A 100 -16.78 12.43 -0.44
N LYS A 101 -15.65 12.33 0.27
CA LYS A 101 -14.99 13.47 0.91
C LYS A 101 -14.06 14.14 -0.08
N ASP A 102 -14.39 15.37 -0.46
CA ASP A 102 -13.58 16.21 -1.37
C ASP A 102 -12.10 16.32 -0.95
N GLU A 103 -11.81 16.33 0.36
CA GLU A 103 -10.44 16.39 0.87
C GLU A 103 -9.61 15.17 0.43
N HIS A 104 -10.19 13.97 0.40
CA HIS A 104 -9.48 12.76 -0.03
C HIS A 104 -9.22 12.73 -1.54
N ILE A 105 -10.15 13.31 -2.32
CA ILE A 105 -9.99 13.46 -3.76
C ILE A 105 -8.94 14.52 -4.06
N LYS A 106 -8.95 15.66 -3.35
CA LYS A 106 -7.94 16.73 -3.51
C LYS A 106 -6.54 16.29 -3.12
N ILE A 107 -6.41 15.42 -2.10
CA ILE A 107 -5.13 14.78 -1.80
C ILE A 107 -4.66 14.00 -3.04
N SER A 108 -5.51 13.20 -3.69
CA SER A 108 -5.08 12.43 -4.86
C SER A 108 -4.91 13.21 -6.16
N GLU A 109 -5.54 14.38 -6.30
CA GLU A 109 -5.40 15.24 -7.49
C GLU A 109 -3.95 15.66 -7.72
N ASN A 110 -3.18 15.82 -6.64
CA ASN A 110 -1.76 16.21 -6.73
C ASN A 110 -0.81 15.24 -6.06
N TRP A 111 -1.26 14.31 -5.21
CA TRP A 111 -0.38 13.43 -4.44
C TRP A 111 -0.53 11.96 -4.84
N VAL A 112 0.61 11.30 -5.04
CA VAL A 112 0.71 9.90 -5.46
C VAL A 112 1.48 9.14 -4.37
N VAL A 113 0.95 7.97 -4.01
CA VAL A 113 1.62 7.05 -3.07
C VAL A 113 2.86 6.46 -3.74
N ILE A 114 4.00 6.54 -3.06
CA ILE A 114 5.28 5.99 -3.50
C ILE A 114 5.82 4.92 -2.56
N PHE A 115 5.31 4.84 -1.33
CA PHE A 115 5.71 3.84 -0.35
C PHE A 115 4.55 3.59 0.63
N THR A 116 4.37 2.34 1.02
CA THR A 116 3.36 1.90 1.99
C THR A 116 4.01 0.96 2.99
N THR A 117 3.79 1.21 4.28
CA THR A 117 4.28 0.38 5.39
C THR A 117 3.21 0.26 6.46
N ASN A 118 3.38 -0.65 7.41
CA ASN A 118 2.60 -0.74 8.64
C ASN A 118 3.32 -0.12 9.86
N LEU A 119 4.52 0.43 9.66
CA LEU A 119 5.38 1.00 10.70
C LEU A 119 5.59 2.51 10.49
N GLU A 120 5.11 3.31 11.42
CA GLU A 120 5.21 4.79 11.34
C GLU A 120 6.66 5.28 11.21
N TYR A 121 7.60 4.66 11.92
CA TYR A 121 9.00 5.09 11.89
C TYR A 121 9.63 4.89 10.51
N GLU A 122 9.24 3.85 9.76
CA GLU A 122 9.73 3.61 8.40
C GLU A 122 9.20 4.68 7.45
N ALA A 123 7.92 5.00 7.55
CA ALA A 123 7.32 6.07 6.77
C ALA A 123 7.99 7.44 7.06
N GLU A 124 8.26 7.74 8.33
CA GLU A 124 8.98 8.96 8.71
C GLU A 124 10.44 8.96 8.25
N MET A 125 11.12 7.80 8.23
CA MET A 125 12.48 7.68 7.69
C MET A 125 12.52 7.94 6.18
N VAL A 126 11.60 7.35 5.43
CA VAL A 126 11.44 7.59 3.99
C VAL A 126 11.15 9.07 3.72
N LYS A 127 10.24 9.66 4.50
CA LYS A 127 9.92 11.08 4.43
C LYS A 127 11.16 11.96 4.68
N ALA A 128 11.91 11.70 5.75
CA ALA A 128 13.11 12.46 6.07
C ALA A 128 14.16 12.40 4.95
N ASN A 129 14.33 11.23 4.33
CA ASN A 129 15.25 11.08 3.20
C ASN A 129 14.80 11.87 1.97
N LEU A 130 13.51 11.83 1.64
CA LEU A 130 12.94 12.58 0.51
C LEU A 130 13.01 14.11 0.75
N GLU A 131 12.65 14.56 1.95
CA GLU A 131 12.77 15.97 2.34
C GLU A 131 14.23 16.44 2.31
N GLY A 132 15.16 15.58 2.74
CA GLY A 132 16.61 15.82 2.66
C GLY A 132 17.12 15.98 1.22
N ALA A 133 16.50 15.31 0.25
CA ALA A 133 16.76 15.48 -1.18
C ALA A 133 16.03 16.68 -1.80
N GLY A 134 15.24 17.41 -1.03
CA GLY A 134 14.43 18.53 -1.52
C GLY A 134 13.13 18.09 -2.21
N ILE A 135 12.71 16.84 -2.05
CA ILE A 135 11.49 16.28 -2.65
C ILE A 135 10.33 16.42 -1.65
N PRO A 136 9.32 17.28 -1.92
CA PRO A 136 8.20 17.45 -1.01
C PRO A 136 7.38 16.16 -0.91
N CYS A 137 7.25 15.63 0.32
CA CYS A 137 6.48 14.43 0.59
C CYS A 137 5.60 14.62 1.84
N MET A 138 4.63 13.72 2.03
CA MET A 138 3.80 13.67 3.23
C MET A 138 3.57 12.23 3.65
N VAL A 139 3.36 12.03 4.95
CA VAL A 139 2.97 10.74 5.53
C VAL A 139 1.50 10.80 5.89
N PHE A 140 0.75 9.78 5.49
CA PHE A 140 -0.65 9.60 5.83
C PHE A 140 -0.82 8.29 6.60
N SER A 141 -1.10 8.37 7.90
CA SER A 141 -1.34 7.22 8.78
C SER A 141 -2.83 7.02 9.01
N GLN A 142 -3.31 5.78 8.84
CA GLN A 142 -4.71 5.42 9.11
C GLN A 142 -5.00 5.21 10.61
N ARG A 143 -4.01 5.26 11.51
CA ARG A 143 -4.20 5.13 12.97
C ARG A 143 -5.09 6.22 13.58
N ASP A 144 -5.05 7.43 13.03
CA ASP A 144 -5.72 8.58 13.64
C ASP A 144 -7.24 8.62 13.42
N HIS A 145 -7.80 7.75 12.58
CA HIS A 145 -9.24 7.75 12.24
C HIS A 145 -9.99 6.45 12.55
N ALA A 146 -9.35 5.46 13.16
CA ALA A 146 -9.98 4.17 13.49
C ALA A 146 -10.86 4.25 14.75
N TYR A 147 -12.02 4.91 14.65
CA TYR A 147 -13.14 4.69 15.57
C TYR A 147 -13.99 3.51 15.05
N GLY A 148 -13.62 2.28 15.44
CA GLY A 148 -14.33 1.02 15.13
C GLY A 148 -14.15 0.60 13.66
N VAL A 149 -13.80 -0.63 13.30
CA VAL A 149 -14.14 -1.94 13.84
C VAL A 149 -12.93 -2.85 13.61
N THR A 150 -12.61 -3.68 14.59
CA THR A 150 -11.61 -4.76 14.55
C THR A 150 -11.85 -5.71 13.38
N ILE A 151 -10.83 -5.96 12.55
CA ILE A 151 -10.25 -7.28 12.18
C ILE A 151 -9.05 -7.03 11.23
N GLY A 152 -7.83 -7.29 11.72
CA GLY A 152 -6.57 -7.26 10.96
C GLY A 152 -5.61 -6.12 11.33
N ASP A 153 -4.82 -6.31 12.39
CA ASP A 153 -3.83 -5.38 12.95
C ASP A 153 -2.70 -4.94 11.99
N MET A 154 -2.99 -4.10 10.98
CA MET A 154 -1.94 -3.31 10.31
C MET A 154 -2.44 -1.90 10.04
N ALA A 155 -1.97 -0.96 10.86
CA ALA A 155 -2.09 0.46 10.61
C ALA A 155 -1.36 0.81 9.31
N ILE A 156 -2.10 1.05 8.24
CA ILE A 156 -1.49 1.40 6.96
C ILE A 156 -0.97 2.84 7.04
N VAL A 157 0.30 3.01 6.76
CA VAL A 157 0.99 4.29 6.69
C VAL A 157 1.54 4.48 5.27
N ASN A 158 1.04 5.49 4.57
CA ASN A 158 1.40 5.79 3.19
C ASN A 158 2.31 7.01 3.13
N VAL A 159 3.42 6.93 2.40
CA VAL A 159 4.23 8.08 2.00
C VAL A 159 3.83 8.50 0.60
N MET A 160 3.54 9.78 0.43
CA MET A 160 3.05 10.36 -0.80
C MET A 160 3.92 11.53 -1.23
N VAL A 161 4.07 11.72 -2.54
CA VAL A 161 4.73 12.88 -3.15
C VAL A 161 3.82 13.53 -4.18
N GLN A 162 4.12 14.77 -4.54
CA GLN A 162 3.39 15.41 -5.63
C GLN A 162 3.64 14.67 -6.96
N LYS A 163 2.61 14.59 -7.82
CA LYS A 163 2.69 13.93 -9.13
C LYS A 163 3.81 14.48 -10.01
N THR A 164 4.12 15.78 -9.86
CA THR A 164 5.26 16.46 -10.49
C THR A 164 6.61 15.88 -10.11
N ASN A 165 6.72 15.33 -8.89
CA ASN A 165 7.95 14.79 -8.32
C ASN A 165 7.97 13.26 -8.29
N LEU A 166 6.98 12.58 -8.88
CA LEU A 166 6.89 11.12 -8.86
C LEU A 166 8.15 10.45 -9.41
N LYS A 167 8.61 10.88 -10.58
CA LYS A 167 9.81 10.29 -11.22
C LYS A 167 11.06 10.52 -10.39
N GLU A 168 11.24 11.75 -9.91
CA GLU A 168 12.37 12.16 -9.06
C GLU A 168 12.39 11.37 -7.75
N ALA A 169 11.24 11.20 -7.10
CA ALA A 169 11.11 10.42 -5.89
C ALA A 169 11.41 8.93 -6.13
N GLN A 170 10.91 8.34 -7.21
CA GLN A 170 11.18 6.94 -7.56
C GLN A 170 12.67 6.72 -7.86
N GLU A 171 13.28 7.60 -8.66
CA GLU A 171 14.71 7.54 -8.95
C GLU A 171 15.55 7.69 -7.69
N TYR A 172 15.19 8.62 -6.81
CA TYR A 172 15.89 8.82 -5.55
C TYR A 172 15.77 7.60 -4.64
N LEU A 173 14.55 7.10 -4.38
CA LEU A 173 14.33 5.91 -3.54
C LEU A 173 15.10 4.69 -4.04
N ASN A 174 15.20 4.51 -5.35
CA ASN A 174 16.00 3.44 -5.95
C ASN A 174 17.51 3.64 -5.75
N GLN A 175 18.00 4.89 -5.70
CA GLN A 175 19.42 5.20 -5.49
C GLN A 175 19.87 5.07 -4.04
N ILE A 176 19.03 5.51 -3.08
CA ILE A 176 19.42 5.50 -1.66
C ILE A 176 19.36 4.11 -1.02
N ASN A 177 18.95 3.08 -1.78
CA ASN A 177 18.97 1.68 -1.39
C ASN A 177 18.66 1.51 0.12
N LEU A 178 17.45 1.93 0.51
CA LEU A 178 16.96 1.88 1.90
C LEU A 178 16.98 0.46 2.50
N PHE A 179 17.36 -0.54 1.70
CA PHE A 179 17.69 -1.90 2.09
C PHE A 179 19.12 -2.27 1.61
N GLY A 180 20.11 -1.81 2.38
CA GLY A 180 21.42 -2.46 2.61
C GLY A 180 22.33 -2.76 1.42
N GLU A 181 23.28 -1.86 1.13
CA GLU A 181 24.64 -2.30 0.80
C GLU A 181 25.41 -2.49 2.12
N ASN A 182 25.81 -3.73 2.42
CA ASN A 182 27.02 -3.96 3.19
C ASN A 182 28.10 -4.39 2.20
N SER A 183 28.90 -3.40 1.79
CA SER A 183 30.23 -3.61 1.23
C SER A 183 31.25 -3.70 2.38
N GLU A 184 31.93 -4.83 2.52
CA GLU A 184 33.32 -4.96 3.02
C GLU A 184 33.92 -6.15 2.22
N GLU A 185 34.76 -5.92 1.20
CA GLU A 185 36.24 -5.92 1.24
C GLU A 185 36.81 -7.20 1.91
N GLU A 186 37.72 -8.01 1.32
CA GLU A 186 39.00 -7.67 0.71
C GLU A 186 39.48 -8.74 -0.30
N ASP A 187 40.40 -8.27 -1.14
CA ASP A 187 41.23 -8.97 -2.13
C ASP A 187 41.99 -10.23 -1.65
N ASN A 188 42.21 -11.11 -2.66
CA ASN A 188 43.18 -12.22 -2.80
C ASN A 188 42.68 -13.67 -2.61
#